data_AF-A0AAW7VWU1-F1
#
_entry.id   AF-A0AAW7VWU1-F1
#
_cell.length_a   1.000
_cell.length_b   1.000
_cell.length_c   1.000
_cell.angle_alpha   90.00
_cell.angle_beta   90.00
_cell.angle_gamma   90.00
#
_symmetry.space_group_name_H-M   'P 1'
#
loop_
_entity.id
_entity.type
_entity.pdbx_description
1 polymer ?
#
loop_
_entity_poly.entity_id
_entity_poly.type
_entity_poly.pdbx_seq_one_letter_code
_entity_poly.pdbx_strand_id
1 'polypeptide(L)'
;MTTIAAAMKRMDSGQSKPRPPQPVRKIQRYRLTDRFTADELNRLVARYQAGEMSTALAREQGIAKSTFLRLLAEHGVGTRPRGLTPAKEKEILRLRRQGMIIREIAKRVGCSYDTARLFLLAKGSD
;
A
#
# COMPACT_ATOMS: atom_id res chain seq x y z
N MET A 1 26.49 17.26 -38.77
CA MET A 1 25.02 17.28 -38.94
C MET A 1 24.54 15.94 -39.50
N THR A 2 24.62 14.82 -38.75
CA THR A 2 24.09 13.52 -39.24
C THR A 2 24.00 12.47 -38.13
N THR A 3 22.94 12.48 -37.31
CA THR A 3 22.64 11.33 -36.41
C THR A 3 21.15 11.08 -36.18
N ILE A 4 20.23 11.85 -36.77
CA ILE A 4 18.79 11.65 -36.59
C ILE A 4 18.21 10.64 -37.62
N ALA A 5 18.76 10.60 -38.84
CA ALA A 5 18.25 9.74 -39.92
C ALA A 5 18.40 8.22 -39.67
N ALA A 6 19.41 7.80 -38.91
CA ALA A 6 19.66 6.36 -38.65
C ALA A 6 18.70 5.75 -37.61
N ALA A 7 18.15 6.57 -36.71
CA ALA A 7 17.22 6.10 -35.67
C ALA A 7 15.81 5.87 -36.24
N MET A 8 15.35 6.73 -37.16
CA MET A 8 14.01 6.65 -37.74
C MET A 8 13.85 5.41 -38.65
N LYS A 9 14.91 4.98 -39.35
CA LYS A 9 14.88 3.79 -40.23
C LYS A 9 14.70 2.46 -39.47
N ARG A 10 14.90 2.43 -38.15
CA ARG A 10 14.74 1.21 -37.32
C ARG A 10 13.31 0.99 -36.83
N MET A 11 12.47 2.04 -36.79
CA MET A 11 11.11 1.94 -36.28
C MET A 11 10.14 1.30 -37.28
N ASP A 12 10.41 1.40 -38.58
CA ASP A 12 9.53 0.93 -39.66
C ASP A 12 9.69 -0.57 -39.99
N SER A 13 10.70 -1.25 -39.43
CA SER A 13 11.06 -2.63 -39.81
C SER A 13 10.60 -3.71 -38.81
N GLY A 14 9.89 -3.37 -37.74
CA GLY A 14 9.34 -4.34 -36.78
C GLY A 14 10.37 -5.24 -36.08
N GLN A 15 11.68 -4.99 -36.25
CA GLN A 15 12.73 -5.84 -35.70
C GLN A 15 13.04 -5.46 -34.25
N SER A 16 12.18 -5.89 -33.34
CA SER A 16 12.56 -6.04 -31.93
C SER A 16 13.46 -7.26 -31.83
N LYS A 17 14.78 -7.09 -31.69
CA LYS A 17 15.67 -8.21 -31.38
C LYS A 17 15.18 -8.86 -30.09
N PRO A 18 14.83 -10.17 -30.06
CA PRO A 18 14.40 -10.81 -28.84
C PRO A 18 15.55 -10.73 -27.82
N ARG A 19 15.23 -10.23 -26.63
CA ARG A 19 16.18 -10.23 -25.51
C ARG A 19 16.56 -11.69 -25.24
N PRO A 20 17.86 -12.05 -25.24
CA PRO A 20 18.26 -13.41 -24.92
C PRO A 20 17.71 -13.77 -23.53
N PRO A 21 17.15 -14.98 -23.35
CA PRO A 21 16.59 -15.40 -22.07
C PRO A 21 17.73 -15.37 -21.04
N GLN A 22 17.67 -14.41 -20.11
CA GLN A 22 18.61 -14.38 -19.00
C GLN A 22 18.33 -15.61 -18.12
N PRO A 23 19.36 -16.35 -17.69
CA PRO A 23 19.16 -17.45 -16.75
C PRO A 23 18.55 -16.88 -15.48
N VAL A 24 17.31 -17.27 -15.20
CA VAL A 24 16.66 -16.94 -13.93
C VAL A 24 17.50 -17.59 -12.83
N ARG A 25 18.34 -16.80 -12.14
CA ARG A 25 18.96 -17.24 -10.90
C ARG A 25 17.83 -17.71 -10.00
N LYS A 26 17.75 -19.01 -9.74
CA LYS A 26 16.85 -19.58 -8.72
C LYS A 26 17.37 -19.08 -7.38
N ILE A 27 16.98 -17.85 -7.01
CA ILE A 27 17.22 -17.32 -5.66
C ILE A 27 16.53 -18.33 -4.75
N GLN A 28 17.33 -19.12 -4.02
CA GLN A 28 16.79 -19.97 -2.97
C GLN A 28 16.04 -19.03 -2.03
N ARG A 29 14.71 -19.09 -2.09
CA ARG A 29 13.84 -18.32 -1.20
C ARG A 29 13.97 -18.98 0.16
N TYR A 30 14.98 -18.59 0.94
CA TYR A 30 14.93 -18.80 2.37
C TYR A 30 13.56 -18.25 2.81
N ARG A 31 12.72 -19.09 3.41
CA ARG A 31 11.36 -18.65 3.72
C ARG A 31 11.53 -17.51 4.72
N LEU A 32 10.95 -16.35 4.44
CA LEU A 32 11.13 -15.20 5.33
C LEU A 32 10.58 -15.50 6.73
N THR A 33 9.64 -16.44 6.83
CA THR A 33 9.16 -17.08 8.05
C THR A 33 10.27 -17.71 8.90
N ASP A 34 11.32 -18.26 8.29
CA ASP A 34 12.45 -18.86 9.01
C ASP A 34 13.44 -17.79 9.53
N ARG A 35 13.26 -16.52 9.12
CA ARG A 35 14.14 -15.40 9.49
C ARG A 35 13.76 -14.70 10.78
N PHE A 36 12.51 -14.87 11.24
CA PHE A 36 12.01 -14.24 12.45
C PHE A 36 11.55 -15.31 13.42
N THR A 37 12.04 -15.24 14.66
CA THR A 37 11.45 -15.98 15.76
C THR A 37 10.02 -15.49 16.03
N ALA A 38 9.19 -16.32 16.66
CA ALA A 38 7.83 -15.94 17.03
C ALA A 38 7.81 -14.66 17.90
N ASP A 39 8.80 -14.49 18.78
CA ASP A 39 8.93 -13.32 19.66
C ASP A 39 9.27 -12.03 18.89
N GLU A 40 10.22 -12.10 17.95
CA GLU A 40 10.56 -10.94 17.10
C GLU A 40 9.38 -10.50 16.27
N LEU A 41 8.63 -11.47 15.73
CA LEU A 41 7.43 -11.16 14.98
C LEU A 41 6.35 -10.54 15.87
N ASN A 42 6.10 -11.07 17.05
CA ASN A 42 5.13 -10.50 17.99
C ASN A 42 5.46 -9.04 18.34
N ARG A 43 6.74 -8.70 18.51
CA ARG A 43 7.18 -7.31 18.71
C ARG A 43 6.89 -6.42 17.48
N LEU A 44 7.17 -6.91 16.29
CA LEU A 44 6.88 -6.18 15.04
C LEU A 44 5.38 -5.98 14.83
N VAL A 45 4.56 -6.98 15.18
CA VAL A 45 3.10 -6.90 15.13
C VAL A 45 2.58 -5.87 16.12
N ALA A 46 3.06 -5.89 17.37
CA ALA A 46 2.65 -4.93 18.39
C ALA A 46 2.97 -3.48 17.95
N ARG A 47 4.16 -3.24 17.40
CA ARG A 47 4.56 -1.93 16.86
C ARG A 47 3.69 -1.51 15.67
N TYR A 48 3.41 -2.44 14.75
CA TYR A 48 2.51 -2.21 13.63
C TYR A 48 1.08 -1.85 14.09
N GLN A 49 0.57 -2.55 15.11
CA GLN A 49 -0.75 -2.30 15.71
C GLN A 49 -0.81 -0.99 16.49
N ALA A 50 0.30 -0.59 17.14
CA ALA A 50 0.46 0.72 17.78
C ALA A 50 0.44 1.89 16.77
N GLY A 51 0.48 1.58 15.47
CA GLY A 51 0.32 2.55 14.39
C GLY A 51 1.62 2.95 13.71
N GLU A 52 2.74 2.30 14.04
CA GLU A 52 3.99 2.50 13.30
C GLU A 52 3.82 2.10 11.83
N MET A 53 4.50 2.84 10.95
CA MET A 53 4.38 2.63 9.53
C MET A 53 5.06 1.32 9.11
N SER A 54 4.31 0.45 8.43
CA SER A 54 4.85 -0.78 7.81
C SER A 54 6.13 -0.57 6.98
N THR A 55 6.33 0.61 6.36
CA THR A 55 7.55 0.95 5.64
C THR A 55 8.75 1.16 6.55
N ALA A 56 8.56 1.79 7.70
CA ALA A 56 9.63 2.02 8.68
C ALA A 56 10.06 0.70 9.30
N LEU A 57 9.09 -0.11 9.74
CA LEU A 57 9.33 -1.45 10.29
C LEU A 57 10.04 -2.36 9.29
N ALA A 58 9.60 -2.38 8.04
CA ALA A 58 10.25 -3.18 6.99
C ALA A 58 11.69 -2.73 6.73
N ARG A 59 11.95 -1.41 6.71
CA ARG A 59 13.29 -0.86 6.50
C ARG A 59 14.24 -1.22 7.65
N GLU A 60 13.77 -1.15 8.89
CA GLU A 60 14.55 -1.53 10.08
C GLU A 60 15.00 -2.99 10.01
N GLN A 61 14.14 -3.87 9.49
CA GLN A 61 14.44 -5.30 9.32
C GLN A 61 15.12 -5.64 7.99
N GLY A 62 15.45 -4.64 7.17
CA GLY A 62 16.12 -4.84 5.87
C GLY A 62 15.31 -5.65 4.86
N ILE A 63 13.98 -5.55 4.90
CA ILE A 63 13.07 -6.26 3.98
C ILE A 63 12.19 -5.28 3.21
N ALA A 64 11.69 -5.73 2.06
CA ALA A 64 10.72 -4.94 1.33
C ALA A 64 9.38 -4.88 2.09
N LYS A 65 8.69 -3.73 2.02
CA LYS A 65 7.36 -3.51 2.61
C LYS A 65 6.37 -4.60 2.20
N SER A 66 6.36 -4.98 0.93
CA SER A 66 5.48 -6.03 0.41
C SER A 66 5.73 -7.38 1.10
N THR A 67 6.99 -7.69 1.38
CA THR A 67 7.36 -8.92 2.09
C THR A 67 6.96 -8.85 3.56
N PHE A 68 7.12 -7.70 4.22
CA PHE A 68 6.65 -7.49 5.60
C PHE A 68 5.13 -7.66 5.71
N LEU A 69 4.35 -7.05 4.81
CA LEU A 69 2.88 -7.19 4.81
C LEU A 69 2.43 -8.62 4.53
N ARG A 70 3.13 -9.35 3.65
CA ARG A 70 2.84 -10.77 3.40
C ARG A 70 3.09 -11.60 4.65
N LEU A 71 4.19 -11.34 5.35
CA LEU A 71 4.53 -12.03 6.58
C LEU A 71 3.49 -11.80 7.69
N LEU A 72 2.98 -10.55 7.82
CA LEU A 72 1.86 -10.25 8.72
C LEU A 72 0.61 -11.07 8.36
N ALA A 73 0.25 -11.12 7.07
CA ALA A 73 -0.92 -11.87 6.61
C ALA A 73 -0.78 -13.39 6.84
N GLU A 74 0.41 -13.96 6.61
CA GLU A 74 0.71 -15.38 6.88
C GLU A 74 0.52 -15.75 8.36
N HIS A 75 0.69 -14.79 9.28
CA HIS A 75 0.50 -14.96 10.72
C HIS A 75 -0.87 -14.46 11.22
N GLY A 76 -1.83 -14.28 10.32
CA GLY A 76 -3.20 -13.86 10.66
C GLY A 76 -3.33 -12.40 11.08
N VAL A 77 -2.27 -11.59 10.94
CA VAL A 77 -2.32 -10.16 11.20
C VAL A 77 -2.85 -9.47 9.94
N GLY A 78 -4.15 -9.22 9.94
CA GLY A 78 -4.82 -8.48 8.88
C GLY A 78 -4.18 -7.11 8.67
N THR A 79 -4.04 -6.70 7.40
CA THR A 79 -3.57 -5.35 7.09
C THR A 79 -4.55 -4.33 7.64
N ARG A 80 -4.03 -3.24 8.22
CA ARG A 80 -4.86 -2.10 8.65
C ARG A 80 -5.76 -1.67 7.47
N PRO A 81 -7.08 -1.54 7.67
CA PRO A 81 -7.99 -1.18 6.60
C PRO A 81 -7.52 0.14 5.97
N ARG A 82 -7.37 0.12 4.64
CA ARG A 82 -7.09 1.34 3.88
C ARG A 82 -8.40 2.07 3.65
N GLY A 83 -8.41 3.36 4.00
CA GLY A 83 -9.60 4.20 3.84
C GLY A 83 -10.56 4.17 5.03
N LEU A 84 -11.78 4.61 4.79
CA LEU A 84 -12.85 4.61 5.79
C LEU A 84 -13.38 3.19 5.98
N THR A 85 -13.36 2.71 7.22
CA THR A 85 -14.08 1.47 7.58
C THR A 85 -15.59 1.72 7.50
N PRO A 86 -16.41 0.70 7.21
CA PRO A 86 -17.88 0.86 7.17
C PRO A 86 -18.49 1.50 8.43
N ALA A 87 -17.91 1.24 9.60
CA ALA A 87 -18.32 1.87 10.85
C ALA A 87 -18.09 3.39 10.84
N LYS A 88 -16.91 3.82 10.39
CA LYS A 88 -16.56 5.23 10.21
C LYS A 88 -17.41 5.91 9.14
N GLU A 89 -17.73 5.23 8.04
CA GLU A 89 -18.64 5.75 7.01
C GLU A 89 -20.03 6.06 7.57
N LYS A 90 -20.62 5.11 8.30
CA LYS A 90 -21.91 5.31 8.99
C LYS A 90 -21.86 6.48 9.96
N GLU A 91 -20.76 6.60 10.71
CA GLU A 91 -20.57 7.70 11.66
C GLU A 91 -20.43 9.06 10.95
N ILE A 92 -19.69 9.13 9.84
CA ILE A 92 -19.61 10.35 9.01
C ILE A 92 -20.99 10.78 8.52
N LEU A 93 -21.79 9.85 7.99
CA LEU A 93 -23.15 10.15 7.53
C LEU A 93 -24.07 10.59 8.67
N ARG A 94 -23.95 9.97 9.84
CA ARG A 94 -24.71 10.34 11.05
C ARG A 94 -24.37 11.76 11.49
N LEU A 95 -23.08 12.08 11.63
CA LEU A 95 -22.62 13.40 12.05
C LEU A 95 -22.94 14.48 11.01
N ARG A 96 -22.88 14.15 9.71
CA ARG A 96 -23.27 15.09 8.65
C ARG A 96 -24.75 15.41 8.69
N ARG A 97 -25.62 14.41 8.94
CA ARG A 97 -27.07 14.62 9.12
C ARG A 97 -27.39 15.46 10.36
N GLN A 98 -26.53 15.45 11.37
CA GLN A 98 -26.63 16.32 12.55
C GLN A 98 -26.17 17.77 12.29
N GLY A 99 -25.80 18.13 11.05
CA GLY A 99 -25.35 19.47 10.69
C GLY A 99 -23.90 19.76 11.06
N MET A 100 -23.12 18.77 11.50
CA MET A 100 -21.72 18.98 11.83
C MET A 100 -20.89 19.32 10.58
N ILE A 101 -19.96 20.27 10.73
CA ILE A 101 -19.05 20.65 9.66
C ILE A 101 -18.01 19.56 9.40
N ILE A 102 -17.61 19.39 8.13
CA ILE A 102 -16.73 18.30 7.66
C ILE A 102 -15.42 18.23 8.48
N ARG A 103 -14.87 19.37 8.87
CA ARG A 103 -13.63 19.45 9.65
C ARG A 103 -13.76 18.80 11.03
N GLU A 104 -14.89 19.03 11.72
CA GLU A 104 -15.14 18.44 13.03
C GLU A 104 -15.51 16.96 12.93
N ILE A 105 -16.23 16.57 11.87
CA ILE A 105 -16.49 15.16 11.55
C ILE A 105 -15.16 14.40 11.37
N ALA A 106 -14.24 14.93 10.56
CA ALA A 106 -12.96 14.29 10.29
C ALA A 106 -12.12 14.07 11.56
N LYS A 107 -12.08 15.08 12.45
CA LYS A 107 -11.44 14.95 13.76
C LYS A 107 -12.10 13.87 14.61
N ARG A 108 -13.43 13.89 14.73
CA ARG A 108 -14.18 12.96 15.59
C ARG A 108 -14.10 11.50 15.11
N VAL A 109 -14.07 11.30 13.81
CA VAL A 109 -13.98 9.97 13.17
C VAL A 109 -12.52 9.47 13.07
N GLY A 110 -11.56 10.37 13.26
CA GLY A 110 -10.13 10.06 13.11
C GLY A 110 -9.79 9.72 11.66
N CYS A 111 -10.16 10.59 10.72
CA CYS A 111 -9.75 10.55 9.32
C CYS A 111 -9.30 11.94 8.83
N SER A 112 -8.70 12.03 7.65
CA SER A 112 -8.33 13.33 7.08
C SER A 112 -9.56 14.09 6.58
N TYR A 113 -9.47 15.42 6.54
CA TYR A 113 -10.51 16.28 5.98
C TYR A 113 -10.89 15.86 4.56
N ASP A 114 -9.90 15.66 3.68
CA ASP A 114 -10.14 15.22 2.30
C ASP A 114 -10.84 13.87 2.24
N THR A 115 -10.50 12.94 3.13
CA THR A 115 -11.17 11.63 3.19
C THR A 115 -12.65 11.79 3.52
N ALA A 116 -12.99 12.60 4.51
CA ALA A 116 -14.39 12.87 4.86
C ALA A 116 -15.13 13.64 3.76
N ARG A 117 -14.48 14.64 3.13
CA ARG A 117 -15.04 15.44 2.04
C ARG A 117 -15.34 14.59 0.81
N LEU A 118 -14.36 13.81 0.33
CA LEU A 118 -14.51 12.94 -0.84
C LEU A 118 -15.60 11.89 -0.62
N PHE A 119 -15.65 11.29 0.57
CA PHE A 119 -16.69 10.33 0.92
C PHE A 119 -18.09 10.96 0.90
N LEU A 120 -18.25 12.15 1.49
CA LEU A 120 -19.54 12.85 1.49
C LEU A 120 -19.96 13.34 0.11
N LEU A 121 -19.02 13.77 -0.74
CA LEU A 121 -19.30 14.14 -2.12
C LEU A 121 -19.81 12.93 -2.92
N ALA A 122 -19.14 11.78 -2.79
CA ALA A 122 -19.53 10.55 -3.46
C ALA A 122 -20.92 10.03 -3.02
N LYS A 123 -21.34 10.33 -1.77
CA LYS A 123 -22.66 9.93 -1.23
C LYS A 123 -23.78 10.95 -1.43
N GLY A 124 -23.45 12.20 -1.77
CA GLY A 124 -24.44 13.24 -2.07
C GLY A 124 -24.78 13.37 -3.56
N SER A 125 -24.16 12.55 -4.42
CA SER A 125 -24.47 12.44 -5.86
C SER A 125 -25.45 11.30 -6.18
N ASP A 126 -26.09 10.73 -5.15
CA ASP A 126 -27.13 9.69 -5.20
C ASP A 126 -28.41 10.29 -4.59
#